data_AF-A0A6J7C5P1-F1
#
_entry.id   AF-A0A6J7C5P1-F1
#
_cell.length_a   1.000
_cell.length_b   1.000
_cell.length_c   1.000
_cell.angle_alpha   90.00
_cell.angle_beta   90.00
_cell.angle_gamma   90.00
#
_symmetry.space_group_name_H-M   'P 1'
#
loop_
_entity.id
_entity.type
_entity.pdbx_description
1 polymer ?
#
loop_
_entity_poly.entity_id
_entity_poly.type
_entity_poly.pdbx_seq_one_letter_code
_entity_poly.pdbx_strand_id
1 'polypeptide(L)'
;MLRNDVTRALHLVLAGWGLAVNGETHFAFSCQPGRVPPVPGEDTNHDTEFDEAAFEAAEAAMRESRERLAEVPAEVVICNHVMGLYELAAIHLSAEPPSLREAALAIDAVACLLEGLEGRLGADAETLMNALLNIRLAFVQIKNAQGG
;
A
#
# COMPACT_ATOMS: atom_id res chain seq x y z
N MET A 1 -5.65 -7.45 28.14
CA MET A 1 -6.72 -7.74 27.16
C MET A 1 -6.50 -7.07 25.80
N LEU A 2 -6.00 -5.82 25.72
CA LEU A 2 -5.77 -5.10 24.45
C LEU A 2 -4.71 -5.68 23.48
N ARG A 3 -3.75 -6.49 23.95
CA ARG A 3 -2.69 -7.06 23.09
C ARG A 3 -3.20 -8.10 22.08
N ASN A 4 -4.32 -8.77 22.36
CA ASN A 4 -4.84 -9.83 21.49
C ASN A 4 -5.69 -9.29 20.33
N ASP A 5 -6.37 -8.16 20.52
CA ASP A 5 -7.26 -7.61 19.49
C ASP A 5 -6.49 -6.97 18.34
N VAL A 6 -5.38 -6.27 18.64
CA VAL A 6 -4.47 -5.73 17.63
C VAL A 6 -3.81 -6.86 16.84
N THR A 7 -3.41 -7.95 17.52
CA THR A 7 -2.78 -9.11 16.87
C THR A 7 -3.77 -9.85 15.96
N ARG A 8 -5.05 -9.94 16.35
CA ARG A 8 -6.11 -10.55 15.54
C ARG A 8 -6.54 -9.69 14.35
N ALA A 9 -6.62 -8.38 14.53
CA ALA A 9 -6.88 -7.44 13.45
C ALA A 9 -5.74 -7.49 12.42
N LEU A 10 -4.49 -7.53 12.87
CA LEU A 10 -3.32 -7.71 12.02
C LEU A 10 -3.37 -9.05 11.27
N HIS A 11 -3.76 -10.14 11.94
CA HIS A 11 -3.87 -11.47 11.30
C HIS A 11 -4.96 -11.55 10.22
N LEU A 12 -6.10 -10.89 10.42
CA LEU A 12 -7.21 -10.83 9.45
C LEU A 12 -6.84 -9.99 8.22
N VAL A 13 -6.13 -8.89 8.42
CA VAL A 13 -5.63 -8.02 7.35
C VAL A 13 -4.53 -8.72 6.54
N LEU A 14 -3.60 -9.41 7.20
CA LEU A 14 -2.52 -10.18 6.55
C LEU A 14 -3.05 -11.41 5.78
N ALA A 15 -4.09 -12.07 6.28
CA ALA A 15 -4.71 -13.21 5.60
C ALA A 15 -5.41 -12.81 4.29
N GLY A 16 -5.94 -11.58 4.19
CA GLY A 16 -6.51 -11.04 2.95
C GLY A 16 -5.49 -10.76 1.85
N TRP A 17 -4.19 -10.75 2.19
CA TRP A 17 -3.09 -10.36 1.31
C TRP A 17 -2.17 -11.53 0.91
N GLY A 18 -2.57 -12.77 1.21
CA GLY A 18 -1.80 -13.97 0.83
C GLY A 18 -0.42 -14.06 1.49
N LEU A 19 -0.23 -13.45 2.67
CA LEU A 19 1.02 -13.56 3.42
C LEU A 19 1.10 -14.92 4.13
N ALA A 20 1.93 -15.83 3.62
CA ALA A 20 2.27 -17.05 4.32
C ALA A 20 3.02 -16.70 5.62
N VAL A 21 2.51 -17.19 6.75
CA VAL A 21 3.17 -17.20 8.06
C VAL A 21 4.36 -18.18 8.00
N ASN A 22 5.40 -17.84 7.24
CA ASN A 22 6.64 -18.59 7.17
C ASN A 22 7.79 -17.62 6.88
N GLY A 23 8.15 -16.78 7.86
CA GLY A 23 9.49 -16.22 8.04
C GLY A 23 10.11 -15.34 6.95
N GLU A 24 9.51 -15.21 5.77
CA GLU A 24 10.03 -14.45 4.65
C GLU A 24 9.07 -13.28 4.40
N THR A 25 9.40 -12.13 5.00
CA THR A 25 8.68 -10.87 4.80
C THR A 25 8.98 -10.32 3.40
N HIS A 26 8.39 -10.95 2.38
CA HIS A 26 8.23 -10.29 1.09
C HIS A 26 7.10 -9.27 1.23
N PHE A 27 7.48 -8.03 1.55
CA PHE A 27 6.62 -6.85 1.44
C PHE A 27 6.17 -6.73 -0.02
N ALA A 28 5.01 -7.30 -0.34
CA ALA A 28 4.39 -7.16 -1.65
C ALA A 28 3.74 -5.77 -1.71
N PHE A 29 4.56 -4.75 -1.94
CA PHE A 29 4.10 -3.49 -2.48
C PHE A 29 3.26 -3.84 -3.72
N SER A 30 1.95 -3.56 -3.68
CA SER A 30 1.00 -3.90 -4.76
C SER A 30 1.36 -3.25 -6.11
N CYS A 31 2.33 -2.35 -6.13
CA CYS A 31 3.03 -1.93 -7.32
C CYS A 31 4.43 -2.58 -7.31
N GLN A 32 4.58 -3.75 -7.94
CA GLN A 32 5.92 -4.18 -8.38
C GLN A 32 6.34 -3.23 -9.51
N PRO A 33 7.35 -2.36 -9.32
CA PRO A 33 7.89 -1.64 -10.44
C PRO A 33 8.71 -2.65 -11.27
N GLY A 34 8.21 -2.99 -12.45
CA GLY A 34 9.06 -3.51 -13.52
C GLY A 34 9.31 -5.02 -13.56
N ARG A 35 8.29 -5.87 -13.42
CA ARG A 35 8.36 -7.21 -14.03
C ARG A 35 7.49 -7.25 -15.28
N VAL A 36 8.04 -6.72 -16.37
CA VAL A 36 7.58 -7.08 -17.72
C VAL A 36 8.00 -8.54 -17.93
N PRO A 37 7.11 -9.47 -18.32
CA PRO A 37 7.53 -10.81 -18.66
C PRO A 37 8.61 -10.73 -19.76
N PRO A 38 9.68 -11.53 -19.70
CA PRO A 38 10.68 -11.53 -20.77
C PRO A 38 9.98 -11.90 -22.08
N VAL A 39 10.08 -11.01 -23.07
CA VAL A 39 9.62 -11.29 -24.43
C VAL A 39 10.57 -12.36 -24.99
N PRO A 40 10.10 -13.57 -25.35
CA PRO A 40 10.98 -14.60 -25.88
C PRO A 40 11.48 -14.19 -27.27
N GLY A 41 12.79 -13.93 -27.42
CA GLY A 41 13.45 -13.74 -28.72
C GLY A 41 14.21 -12.42 -28.91
N GLU A 42 15.04 -12.02 -27.94
CA GLU A 42 15.87 -10.81 -28.09
C GLU A 42 17.12 -11.12 -28.93
N ASP A 43 16.89 -11.22 -30.24
CA ASP A 43 17.89 -11.30 -31.28
C ASP A 43 18.15 -9.86 -31.73
N THR A 44 19.36 -9.35 -31.49
CA THR A 44 19.77 -7.99 -31.85
C THR A 44 19.97 -7.85 -33.37
N ASN A 45 18.88 -7.77 -34.12
CA ASN A 45 18.83 -7.25 -35.49
C ASN A 45 17.53 -6.45 -35.65
N HIS A 46 17.66 -5.13 -35.58
CA HIS A 46 16.55 -4.18 -35.61
C HIS A 46 16.07 -3.95 -37.05
N ASP A 47 15.25 -4.87 -37.54
CA ASP A 47 14.21 -4.58 -38.53
C ASP A 47 12.87 -4.77 -37.80
N THR A 48 12.50 -3.78 -36.98
CA THR A 48 11.19 -3.78 -36.31
C THR A 48 10.14 -3.44 -37.34
N GLU A 49 9.63 -4.46 -38.03
CA GLU A 49 8.31 -4.38 -38.64
C GLU A 49 7.33 -4.14 -37.49
N PHE A 50 6.75 -2.94 -37.42
CA PHE A 50 5.75 -2.58 -36.43
C PHE A 50 4.56 -3.55 -36.61
N ASP A 51 4.48 -4.56 -35.74
CA ASP A 51 3.37 -5.50 -35.76
C ASP A 51 2.15 -4.79 -35.18
N GLU A 52 1.41 -4.12 -36.07
CA GLU A 52 0.16 -3.43 -35.78
C GLU A 52 -0.82 -4.35 -35.01
N ALA A 53 -0.85 -5.65 -35.34
CA ALA A 53 -1.73 -6.60 -34.67
C ALA A 53 -1.29 -6.88 -33.22
N ALA A 54 0.02 -6.94 -32.96
CA ALA A 54 0.54 -7.05 -31.59
C ALA A 54 0.29 -5.78 -30.78
N PHE A 55 0.38 -4.60 -31.41
CA PHE A 55 0.07 -3.32 -30.77
C PHE A 55 -1.43 -3.21 -30.43
N GLU A 56 -2.32 -3.52 -31.37
CA GLU A 56 -3.77 -3.55 -31.15
C GLU A 56 -4.17 -4.55 -30.06
N ALA A 57 -3.55 -5.73 -30.02
CA ALA A 57 -3.79 -6.73 -28.99
C ALA A 57 -3.34 -6.25 -27.59
N ALA A 58 -2.20 -5.56 -27.49
CA ALA A 58 -1.72 -4.98 -26.25
C ALA A 58 -2.63 -3.85 -25.74
N GLU A 59 -3.11 -2.97 -26.63
CA GLU A 59 -4.08 -1.93 -26.28
C GLU A 59 -5.41 -2.52 -25.81
N ALA A 60 -5.91 -3.55 -26.49
CA ALA A 60 -7.13 -4.25 -26.09
C ALA A 60 -7.02 -4.86 -24.70
N ALA A 61 -5.88 -5.50 -24.38
CA ALA A 61 -5.61 -6.06 -23.06
C ALA A 61 -5.52 -5.00 -21.97
N MET A 62 -4.87 -3.86 -22.24
CA MET A 62 -4.82 -2.74 -21.29
C MET A 62 -6.19 -2.11 -21.04
N ARG A 63 -7.00 -1.96 -22.09
CA ARG A 63 -8.38 -1.44 -21.96
C ARG A 63 -9.23 -2.38 -21.11
N GLU A 64 -9.20 -3.67 -21.38
CA GLU A 64 -9.93 -4.66 -20.59
C GLU A 64 -9.49 -4.64 -19.11
N SER A 65 -8.19 -4.54 -18.85
CA SER A 65 -7.70 -4.43 -17.47
C SER A 65 -8.20 -3.16 -16.77
N ARG A 66 -8.24 -2.01 -17.47
CA ARG A 66 -8.80 -0.76 -16.93
C ARG A 66 -10.29 -0.85 -16.66
N GLU A 67 -11.04 -1.50 -17.54
CA GLU A 67 -12.49 -1.73 -17.36
C GLU A 67 -12.76 -2.52 -16.08
N ARG A 68 -12.02 -3.61 -15.85
CA ARG A 68 -12.15 -4.39 -14.60
C ARG A 68 -11.78 -3.59 -13.35
N LEU A 69 -10.75 -2.74 -13.41
CA LEU A 69 -10.38 -1.89 -12.27
C LEU A 69 -11.45 -0.84 -11.96
N ALA A 70 -12.15 -0.34 -12.98
CA ALA A 70 -13.24 0.63 -12.81
C ALA A 70 -14.46 0.03 -12.10
N GLU A 71 -14.59 -1.30 -12.04
CA GLU A 71 -15.65 -1.99 -11.28
C GLU A 71 -15.40 -1.97 -9.77
N VAL A 72 -14.15 -1.76 -9.33
CA VAL A 72 -13.81 -1.73 -7.91
C VAL A 72 -14.25 -0.40 -7.30
N PRO A 73 -15.04 -0.39 -6.21
CA PRO A 73 -15.43 0.84 -5.55
C PRO A 73 -14.20 1.66 -5.12
N ALA A 74 -14.21 2.95 -5.45
CA ALA A 74 -13.08 3.84 -5.16
C ALA A 74 -12.75 3.89 -3.66
N GLU A 75 -13.76 3.79 -2.78
CA GLU A 75 -13.55 3.76 -1.33
C GLU A 75 -12.66 2.58 -0.89
N VAL A 76 -12.83 1.40 -1.50
CA VAL A 76 -12.03 0.21 -1.18
C VAL A 76 -10.56 0.42 -1.56
N VAL A 77 -10.33 0.99 -2.76
CA VAL A 77 -8.98 1.29 -3.24
C VAL A 77 -8.31 2.36 -2.38
N ILE A 78 -9.05 3.40 -2.00
CA ILE A 78 -8.52 4.47 -1.15
C ILE A 78 -8.22 3.95 0.26
N CYS A 79 -9.11 3.18 0.89
CA CYS A 79 -8.86 2.55 2.18
C CYS A 79 -7.61 1.68 2.16
N ASN A 80 -7.42 0.91 1.08
CA ASN A 80 -6.21 0.12 0.87
C ASN A 80 -4.94 1.00 0.82
N HIS A 81 -4.98 2.12 0.11
CA HIS A 81 -3.86 3.05 0.06
C HIS A 81 -3.58 3.75 1.41
N VAL A 82 -4.64 4.10 2.15
CA VAL A 82 -4.49 4.64 3.52
C VAL A 82 -3.76 3.65 4.41
N MET A 83 -4.11 2.36 4.33
CA MET A 83 -3.40 1.32 5.07
C MET A 83 -1.92 1.22 4.66
N GLY A 84 -1.60 1.29 3.37
CA GLY A 84 -0.21 1.31 2.91
C GLY A 84 0.59 2.51 3.42
N LEU A 85 -0.02 3.69 3.50
CA LEU A 85 0.61 4.89 4.08
C LEU A 85 0.81 4.76 5.61
N TYR A 86 -0.14 4.14 6.30
CA TYR A 86 -0.01 3.82 7.72
C TYR A 86 1.16 2.86 7.98
N GLU A 87 1.29 1.80 7.17
CA GLU A 87 2.41 0.85 7.27
C GLU A 87 3.75 1.53 6.99
N LEU A 88 3.80 2.41 6.00
CA LEU A 88 5.00 3.21 5.69
C LEU A 88 5.43 4.06 6.90
N ALA A 89 4.48 4.72 7.56
CA ALA A 89 4.75 5.44 8.80
C ALA A 89 5.30 4.52 9.90
N ALA A 90 4.70 3.34 10.08
CA ALA A 90 5.13 2.37 11.08
C ALA A 90 6.56 1.86 10.82
N ILE A 91 6.90 1.53 9.57
CA ILE A 91 8.25 1.09 9.17
C ILE A 91 9.30 2.15 9.52
N HIS A 92 9.05 3.41 9.15
CA HIS A 92 9.99 4.50 9.45
C HIS A 92 10.11 4.79 10.94
N LEU A 93 9.01 4.62 11.69
CA LEU A 93 8.98 4.83 13.12
C LEU A 93 9.67 3.70 13.90
N SER A 94 9.63 2.46 13.38
CA SER A 94 10.30 1.29 13.95
C SER A 94 11.74 1.07 13.45
N ALA A 95 12.22 1.92 12.54
CA ALA A 95 13.60 1.86 12.05
C ALA A 95 14.59 2.09 13.20
N GLU A 96 15.86 1.72 13.02
CA GLU A 96 16.90 1.93 14.02
C GLU A 96 18.14 2.61 13.39
N PRO A 97 18.36 3.91 13.61
CA PRO A 97 17.55 4.83 14.43
C PRO A 97 16.20 5.20 13.75
N PRO A 98 15.13 5.44 14.53
CA PRO A 98 13.85 5.89 13.99
C PRO A 98 13.95 7.14 13.10
N SER A 99 13.29 7.13 11.94
CA SER A 99 13.23 8.27 11.04
C SER A 99 11.97 9.11 11.30
N LEU A 100 12.06 10.07 12.22
CA LEU A 100 10.92 10.91 12.59
C LEU A 100 10.39 11.77 11.44
N ARG A 101 11.27 12.21 10.53
CA ARG A 101 10.87 13.04 9.39
C ARG A 101 10.00 12.26 8.40
N GLU A 102 10.44 11.06 8.02
CA GLU A 102 9.71 10.22 7.07
C GLU A 102 8.42 9.67 7.70
N ALA A 103 8.47 9.27 8.97
CA ALA A 103 7.28 8.85 9.71
C ALA A 103 6.24 9.98 9.80
N ALA A 104 6.65 11.21 10.09
CA ALA A 104 5.74 12.36 10.16
C ALA A 104 5.05 12.62 8.81
N LEU A 105 5.81 12.60 7.70
CA LEU A 105 5.24 12.81 6.36
C LEU A 105 4.14 11.78 6.03
N ALA A 106 4.38 10.50 6.34
CA ALA A 106 3.39 9.45 6.11
C ALA A 106 2.16 9.59 7.03
N ILE A 107 2.35 9.95 8.31
CA ILE A 107 1.25 10.21 9.25
C ILE A 107 0.39 11.39 8.78
N ASP A 108 1.01 12.47 8.30
CA ASP A 108 0.32 13.65 7.79
C ASP A 108 -0.48 13.31 6.53
N ALA A 109 0.06 12.47 5.64
CA ALA A 109 -0.68 12.00 4.46
C ALA A 109 -1.93 11.19 4.83
N VAL A 110 -1.82 10.27 5.80
CA VAL A 110 -2.97 9.52 6.34
C VAL A 110 -4.00 10.48 6.93
N ALA A 111 -3.55 11.46 7.72
CA ALA A 111 -4.41 12.46 8.33
C ALA A 111 -5.19 13.28 7.28
N CYS A 112 -4.49 13.83 6.28
CA CYS A 112 -5.12 14.60 5.21
C CYS A 112 -6.20 13.81 4.48
N LEU A 113 -6.01 12.50 4.27
CA LEU A 113 -7.02 11.65 3.63
C LEU A 113 -8.21 11.39 4.54
N LEU A 114 -7.99 10.97 5.78
CA LEU A 114 -9.07 10.59 6.69
C LEU A 114 -9.89 11.79 7.17
N GLU A 115 -9.23 12.90 7.48
CA GLU A 115 -9.87 14.15 7.91
C GLU A 115 -10.44 14.92 6.70
N GLY A 116 -9.89 14.74 5.49
CA GLY A 116 -10.41 15.41 4.29
C GLY A 116 -11.59 14.71 3.62
N LEU A 117 -11.72 13.38 3.81
CA LEU A 117 -12.75 12.57 3.13
C LEU A 117 -13.98 12.28 4.00
N GLU A 118 -14.01 12.73 5.26
CA GLU A 118 -15.12 12.62 6.23
C GLU A 118 -16.42 11.98 5.71
N GLY A 119 -16.71 10.76 6.16
CA GLY A 119 -17.96 10.05 5.84
C GLY A 119 -18.01 9.39 4.44
N ARG A 120 -16.96 9.52 3.61
CA ARG A 120 -16.90 8.93 2.25
C ARG A 120 -16.14 7.60 2.14
N LEU A 121 -15.56 7.11 3.24
CA LEU A 121 -14.75 5.88 3.28
C LEU A 121 -15.52 4.66 3.80
N GLY A 122 -16.85 4.76 3.87
CA GLY A 122 -17.71 3.65 4.26
C GLY A 122 -17.41 3.12 5.67
N ALA A 123 -17.54 1.80 5.83
CA ALA A 123 -17.47 1.13 7.14
C ALA A 123 -16.08 1.18 7.80
N ASP A 124 -15.00 1.32 7.02
CA ASP A 124 -13.62 1.26 7.53
C ASP A 124 -13.14 2.60 8.10
N ALA A 125 -13.88 3.70 7.87
CA ALA A 125 -13.48 5.05 8.25
C ALA A 125 -13.13 5.19 9.74
N GLU A 126 -13.98 4.63 10.63
CA GLU A 126 -13.78 4.71 12.07
C GLU A 126 -12.53 3.90 12.51
N THR A 127 -12.35 2.71 11.93
CA THR A 127 -11.18 1.86 12.19
C THR A 127 -9.89 2.57 11.77
N LEU A 128 -9.87 3.17 10.59
CA LEU A 128 -8.72 3.92 10.08
C LEU A 128 -8.42 5.16 10.94
N MET A 129 -9.44 5.88 11.40
CA MET A 129 -9.28 7.03 12.29
C MET A 129 -8.66 6.60 13.64
N ASN A 130 -9.13 5.50 14.21
CA ASN A 130 -8.54 4.94 15.43
C ASN A 130 -7.08 4.50 15.22
N ALA A 131 -6.75 3.92 14.07
CA ALA A 131 -5.37 3.59 13.71
C ALA A 131 -4.48 4.84 13.63
N LEU A 132 -4.95 5.92 12.99
CA LEU A 132 -4.26 7.20 12.92
C LEU A 132 -3.95 7.77 14.32
N LEU A 133 -4.91 7.72 15.24
CA LEU A 133 -4.69 8.18 16.63
C LEU A 133 -3.61 7.35 17.33
N ASN A 134 -3.62 6.03 17.14
CA ASN A 134 -2.63 5.14 17.74
C ASN A 134 -1.21 5.43 17.25
N ILE A 135 -1.02 5.62 15.95
CA ILE A 135 0.33 5.88 15.40
C ILE A 135 0.83 7.30 15.73
N ARG A 136 -0.06 8.29 15.82
CA ARG A 136 0.28 9.64 16.32
C ARG A 136 0.79 9.57 17.77
N LEU A 137 0.17 8.77 18.62
CA LEU A 137 0.63 8.57 20.00
C LEU A 137 2.01 7.90 20.04
N ALA A 138 2.21 6.84 19.25
CA ALA A 138 3.50 6.14 19.15
C ALA A 138 4.62 7.09 18.68
N PHE A 139 4.33 7.95 17.69
CA PHE A 139 5.26 8.95 17.20
C PHE A 139 5.73 9.90 18.30
N VAL A 140 4.81 10.45 19.09
CA VAL A 140 5.14 11.37 20.19
C VAL A 140 5.99 10.65 21.25
N GLN A 141 5.64 9.42 21.60
CA GLN A 141 6.40 8.62 22.58
C GLN A 141 7.84 8.42 22.14
N ILE A 142 8.06 8.01 20.88
CA ILE A 142 9.40 7.76 20.34
C ILE A 142 10.18 9.05 20.14
N LYS A 143 9.54 10.11 19.65
CA LYS A 143 10.16 11.44 19.52
C LYS A 143 10.70 11.94 20.87
N ASN A 144 9.93 11.78 21.94
CA ASN A 144 10.37 12.17 23.28
C ASN A 144 11.52 11.30 23.79
N ALA A 145 11.55 10.00 23.44
CA ALA A 145 12.63 9.10 23.81
C ALA A 145 13.96 9.40 23.06
N GLN A 146 13.89 10.02 21.87
CA GLN A 146 15.09 10.44 21.12
C GLN A 146 15.59 11.85 21.47
N GLY A 147 14.70 12.70 21.96
CA GLY A 147 15.01 14.09 22.32
C GLY A 147 15.45 14.30 23.77
N GLY A 148 15.51 13.24 24.57
CA GLY A 148 16.05 13.23 25.93
C GLY A 148 17.42 12.58 25.98
#